data_AF-A0A259RWR0-F1
#
_entry.id   AF-A0A259RWR0-F1
#
_cell.length_a   1.000
_cell.length_b   1.000
_cell.length_c   1.000
_cell.angle_alpha   90.00
_cell.angle_beta   90.00
_cell.angle_gamma   90.00
#
_symmetry.space_group_name_H-M   'P 1'
#
loop_
_entity.id
_entity.type
_entity.pdbx_description
1 polymer ?
#
loop_
_entity_poly.entity_id
_entity_poly.type
_entity_poly.pdbx_seq_one_letter_code
_entity_poly.pdbx_strand_id
1 'polypeptide(L)'
;MTPGDVDVAEPGVQAVHAATAERARLRAEAAELGGPSPLTAYRDVAAGGIDISRAHPGSLPQFITGRSTLLSNLFRDEVGLRGARLAADRITAKNTELRTVRGLDAVHLAVGLCTWRIGGVDYAAPMLLRPLAIRRHYADYELKLHGQFFLNPELVRIARDHFGISIDDARLAALAYQNGVFAPQPAIDMLRAATSSVDTFSVQPRMMVSTFADVGTAMARDAHDLDHPMLNALAGHAADRERVSAPGPQPSAAGPDDRAPASDNLLLDADNDQEQVLARIAAGHSLTVSTLPGTGGTQTVINAIGELVRAGKRVLVVSPRRSTLDGVRHRLSGIGLDGFAVSPASVRRDLVRAIGRNEKAAAPKLA
;
A
#
# COMPACT_ATOMS: atom_id res chain seq x y z
N MET A 1 -34.24 11.30 1.99
CA MET A 1 -34.92 10.06 1.58
C MET A 1 -33.91 9.19 0.89
N THR A 2 -33.63 8.03 1.46
CA THR A 2 -32.93 6.96 0.77
C THR A 2 -33.94 6.24 -0.14
N PRO A 3 -33.53 5.60 -1.24
CA PRO A 3 -34.45 4.90 -2.13
C PRO A 3 -35.31 3.84 -1.42
N GLY A 4 -34.81 3.26 -0.31
CA GLY A 4 -35.56 2.33 0.53
C GLY A 4 -36.69 2.95 1.34
N ASP A 5 -36.79 4.28 1.39
CA ASP A 5 -37.89 5.02 2.04
C ASP A 5 -39.07 5.28 1.07
N VAL A 6 -38.97 4.81 -0.18
CA VAL A 6 -40.01 4.99 -1.20
C VAL A 6 -40.86 3.73 -1.29
N ASP A 7 -42.08 3.79 -0.74
CA ASP A 7 -43.08 2.74 -0.91
C ASP A 7 -43.52 2.66 -2.38
N VAL A 8 -43.37 1.48 -2.97
CA VAL A 8 -43.83 1.17 -4.32
C VAL A 8 -45.17 0.45 -4.21
N ALA A 9 -46.15 0.84 -5.04
CA ALA A 9 -47.51 0.31 -4.97
C ALA A 9 -47.63 -1.21 -5.26
N GLU A 10 -46.60 -1.81 -5.88
CA GLU A 10 -46.55 -3.24 -6.17
C GLU A 10 -46.00 -4.06 -4.99
N PRO A 11 -46.76 -5.04 -4.47
CA PRO A 11 -46.31 -5.90 -3.39
C PRO A 11 -45.02 -6.66 -3.78
N GLY A 12 -43.97 -6.51 -2.97
CA GLY A 12 -42.70 -7.21 -3.16
C GLY A 12 -41.67 -6.46 -4.02
N VAL A 13 -42.00 -5.27 -4.54
CA VAL A 13 -41.03 -4.40 -5.23
C VAL A 13 -40.39 -3.45 -4.23
N GLN A 14 -39.07 -3.56 -4.05
CA GLN A 14 -38.30 -2.60 -3.26
C GLN A 14 -37.57 -1.62 -4.17
N ALA A 15 -37.79 -0.32 -3.96
CA ALA A 15 -37.00 0.70 -4.61
C ALA A 15 -35.56 0.68 -4.07
N VAL A 16 -34.59 0.49 -4.96
CA VAL A 16 -33.17 0.48 -4.64
C VAL A 16 -32.43 1.55 -5.43
N HIS A 17 -31.33 2.05 -4.87
CA HIS A 17 -30.46 2.98 -5.61
C HIS A 17 -29.92 2.32 -6.88
N ALA A 18 -29.91 3.04 -8.01
CA ALA A 18 -29.45 2.52 -9.30
C ALA A 18 -28.02 1.95 -9.24
N ALA A 19 -27.16 2.53 -8.39
CA ALA A 19 -25.78 2.09 -8.20
C ALA A 19 -25.59 0.86 -7.28
N THR A 20 -26.64 0.36 -6.60
CA THR A 20 -26.49 -0.67 -5.57
C THR A 20 -25.86 -1.95 -6.09
N ALA A 21 -26.31 -2.45 -7.25
CA ALA A 21 -25.78 -3.68 -7.85
C ALA A 21 -24.29 -3.53 -8.21
N GLU A 22 -23.92 -2.41 -8.82
CA GLU A 22 -22.54 -2.11 -9.19
C GLU A 22 -21.63 -1.94 -7.97
N ARG A 23 -22.09 -1.27 -6.91
CA ARG A 23 -21.34 -1.15 -5.64
C ARG A 23 -21.11 -2.52 -5.01
N ALA A 24 -22.12 -3.39 -5.03
CA ALA A 24 -21.99 -4.76 -4.53
C ALA A 24 -20.98 -5.56 -5.36
N ARG A 25 -21.03 -5.45 -6.69
CA ARG A 25 -20.07 -6.10 -7.60
C ARG A 25 -18.64 -5.63 -7.31
N LEU A 26 -18.40 -4.31 -7.21
CA LEU A 26 -17.08 -3.75 -6.94
C LEU A 26 -16.51 -4.22 -5.59
N ARG A 27 -17.34 -4.31 -4.53
CA ARG A 27 -16.91 -4.84 -3.23
C ARG A 27 -16.52 -6.32 -3.32
N ALA A 28 -17.30 -7.12 -4.03
CA ALA A 28 -17.01 -8.54 -4.22
C ALA A 28 -15.72 -8.74 -5.03
N GLU A 29 -15.58 -8.04 -6.16
CA GLU A 29 -14.37 -8.06 -6.97
C GLU A 29 -13.14 -7.60 -6.17
N ALA A 30 -13.27 -6.52 -5.40
CA ALA A 30 -12.19 -6.03 -4.53
C ALA A 30 -11.77 -7.08 -3.50
N ALA A 31 -12.70 -7.83 -2.91
CA ALA A 31 -12.40 -8.86 -1.93
C ALA A 31 -11.66 -10.07 -2.54
N GLU A 32 -11.88 -10.36 -3.82
CA GLU A 32 -11.22 -11.47 -4.52
C GLU A 32 -9.85 -11.10 -5.12
N LEU A 33 -9.53 -9.80 -5.22
CA LEU A 33 -8.27 -9.33 -5.77
C LEU A 33 -7.06 -9.92 -5.04
N GLY A 34 -6.24 -10.66 -5.78
CA GLY A 34 -5.01 -11.25 -5.26
C GLY A 34 -5.17 -12.59 -4.53
N GLY A 35 -6.40 -13.11 -4.42
CA GLY A 35 -6.71 -14.39 -3.77
C GLY A 35 -6.63 -14.33 -2.23
N PRO A 36 -6.63 -15.50 -1.55
CA PRO A 36 -6.60 -15.55 -0.09
C PRO A 36 -5.38 -14.84 0.49
N SER A 37 -5.62 -13.95 1.46
CA SER A 37 -4.55 -13.18 2.09
C SER A 37 -3.66 -14.08 2.96
N PRO A 38 -2.33 -14.09 2.76
CA PRO A 38 -1.39 -14.79 3.65
C PRO A 38 -1.31 -14.15 5.05
N LEU A 39 -1.98 -13.03 5.28
CA LEU A 39 -2.14 -12.41 6.60
C LEU A 39 -3.27 -13.04 7.43
N THR A 40 -4.13 -13.88 6.83
CA THR A 40 -5.24 -14.56 7.52
C THR A 40 -5.34 -16.05 7.20
N ALA A 41 -4.92 -16.45 5.99
CA ALA A 41 -5.00 -17.80 5.46
C ALA A 41 -3.65 -18.24 4.86
N TYR A 42 -2.58 -18.07 5.62
CA TYR A 42 -1.25 -18.57 5.27
C TYR A 42 -1.28 -20.09 5.10
N ARG A 43 -0.79 -20.56 3.94
CA ARG A 43 -0.65 -22.00 3.66
C ARG A 43 0.80 -22.41 3.85
N ASP A 44 1.04 -23.21 4.88
CA ASP A 44 2.36 -23.77 5.19
C ASP A 44 2.67 -24.96 4.27
N VAL A 45 3.02 -24.65 3.03
CA VAL A 45 3.52 -25.62 2.05
C VAL A 45 5.03 -25.47 1.92
N ALA A 46 5.75 -26.57 1.71
CA ALA A 46 7.23 -26.58 1.71
C ALA A 46 7.89 -25.58 0.74
N ALA A 47 7.19 -25.19 -0.32
CA ALA A 47 7.67 -24.23 -1.31
C ALA A 47 6.99 -22.84 -1.20
N GLY A 48 6.22 -22.61 -0.13
CA GLY A 48 5.49 -21.37 0.17
C GLY A 48 6.27 -20.42 1.09
N GLY A 49 7.43 -20.82 1.60
CA GLY A 49 8.28 -19.99 2.45
C GLY A 49 9.64 -20.62 2.70
N ILE A 50 10.60 -19.81 3.13
CA ILE A 50 11.89 -20.27 3.64
C ILE A 50 11.75 -20.43 5.15
N ASP A 51 11.81 -21.67 5.66
CA ASP A 51 11.73 -21.94 7.10
C ASP A 51 13.06 -21.61 7.80
N ILE A 52 13.16 -20.40 8.35
CA ILE A 52 14.33 -19.90 9.07
C ILE A 52 14.52 -20.61 10.41
N SER A 53 13.49 -21.29 10.93
CA SER A 53 13.61 -22.09 12.16
C SER A 53 14.62 -23.24 12.00
N ARG A 54 14.92 -23.65 10.75
CA ARG A 54 15.93 -24.67 10.42
C ARG A 54 17.31 -24.08 10.09
N ALA A 55 17.47 -22.76 10.16
CA ALA A 55 18.73 -22.11 9.87
C ALA A 55 19.81 -22.44 10.91
N HIS A 56 21.07 -22.41 10.49
CA HIS A 56 22.21 -22.69 11.32
C HIS A 56 22.35 -21.65 12.46
N PRO A 57 22.43 -22.08 13.73
CA PRO A 57 22.43 -21.17 14.88
C PRO A 57 23.54 -20.12 14.85
N GLY A 58 24.71 -20.45 14.29
CA GLY A 58 25.84 -19.52 14.19
C GLY A 58 25.64 -18.34 13.22
N SER A 59 24.76 -18.48 12.22
CA SER A 59 24.51 -17.45 11.20
C SER A 59 23.28 -16.60 11.51
N LEU A 60 22.39 -17.13 12.34
CA LEU A 60 21.11 -16.53 12.68
C LEU A 60 21.25 -15.15 13.38
N PRO A 61 22.17 -14.93 14.34
CA PRO A 61 22.35 -13.61 14.96
C PRO A 61 22.70 -12.50 13.95
N GLN A 62 23.52 -12.80 12.94
CA GLN A 62 23.91 -11.82 11.92
C GLN A 62 22.71 -11.43 11.04
N PHE A 63 21.93 -12.43 10.63
CA PHE A 63 20.71 -12.21 9.87
C PHE A 63 19.70 -11.37 10.65
N ILE A 64 19.42 -11.75 11.90
CA ILE A 64 18.44 -11.10 12.77
C ILE A 64 18.83 -9.66 13.09
N THR A 65 20.13 -9.36 13.23
CA THR A 65 20.62 -7.99 13.43
C THR A 65 20.56 -7.11 12.17
N GLY A 66 20.10 -7.66 11.03
CA GLY A 66 19.89 -6.92 9.78
C GLY A 66 21.12 -6.83 8.88
N ARG A 67 22.16 -7.64 9.14
CA ARG A 67 23.29 -7.76 8.20
C ARG A 67 22.84 -8.52 6.95
N SER A 68 23.40 -8.11 5.81
CA SER A 68 23.28 -8.87 4.56
C SER A 68 23.78 -10.30 4.78
N THR A 69 22.92 -11.28 4.52
CA THR A 69 23.23 -12.68 4.75
C THR A 69 22.88 -13.49 3.52
N LEU A 70 23.83 -14.29 3.03
CA LEU A 70 23.60 -15.25 1.95
C LEU A 70 22.77 -16.43 2.47
N LEU A 71 21.86 -16.92 1.64
CA LEU A 71 21.00 -18.05 1.98
C LEU A 71 21.83 -19.31 2.23
N SER A 72 22.91 -19.52 1.48
CA SER A 72 23.88 -20.60 1.74
C SER A 72 24.58 -20.52 3.09
N ASN A 73 24.68 -19.33 3.71
CA ASN A 73 25.22 -19.20 5.06
C ASN A 73 24.20 -19.61 6.12
N LEU A 74 22.90 -19.53 5.81
CA LEU A 74 21.82 -19.90 6.72
C LEU A 74 21.56 -21.40 6.74
N PHE A 75 21.73 -22.11 5.62
CA PHE A 75 21.46 -23.55 5.51
C PHE A 75 22.74 -24.32 5.18
N ARG A 76 23.17 -25.20 6.10
CA ARG A 76 24.38 -26.01 5.90
C ARG A 76 24.12 -27.35 5.22
N ASP A 77 22.90 -27.89 5.34
CA ASP A 77 22.53 -29.14 4.68
C ASP A 77 22.02 -28.89 3.25
N GLU A 78 22.42 -29.75 2.31
CA GLU A 78 22.13 -29.54 0.88
C GLU A 78 20.62 -29.62 0.57
N VAL A 79 19.89 -30.49 1.27
CA VAL A 79 18.46 -30.70 1.07
C VAL A 79 17.67 -29.45 1.50
N GLY A 80 17.95 -28.93 2.69
CA GLY A 80 17.39 -27.70 3.23
C GLY A 80 17.75 -26.50 2.37
N LEU A 81 19.02 -26.37 1.95
CA LEU A 81 19.44 -25.29 1.06
C LEU A 81 18.73 -25.35 -0.30
N ARG A 82 18.55 -26.54 -0.88
CA ARG A 82 17.81 -26.71 -2.15
C ARG A 82 16.35 -26.29 -2.00
N GLY A 83 15.68 -26.71 -0.92
CA GLY A 83 14.30 -26.28 -0.63
C GLY A 83 14.20 -24.77 -0.43
N ALA A 84 15.12 -24.18 0.34
CA ALA A 84 15.19 -22.75 0.58
C ALA A 84 15.43 -21.95 -0.72
N ARG A 85 16.28 -22.42 -1.62
CA ARG A 85 16.52 -21.79 -2.94
C ARG A 85 15.27 -21.79 -3.81
N LEU A 86 14.54 -22.92 -3.88
CA LEU A 86 13.29 -23.01 -4.62
C LEU A 86 12.22 -22.05 -4.07
N ALA A 87 12.13 -21.91 -2.74
CA ALA A 87 11.25 -20.93 -2.12
C ALA A 87 11.72 -19.49 -2.41
N ALA A 88 13.03 -19.22 -2.31
CA ALA A 88 13.62 -17.91 -2.60
C ALA A 88 13.41 -17.46 -4.05
N ASP A 89 13.50 -18.37 -5.02
CA ASP A 89 13.18 -18.11 -6.43
C ASP A 89 11.73 -17.58 -6.56
N ARG A 90 10.76 -18.30 -5.96
CA ARG A 90 9.33 -17.95 -6.02
C ARG A 90 9.03 -16.64 -5.30
N ILE A 91 9.58 -16.45 -4.11
CA ILE A 91 9.41 -15.22 -3.32
C ILE A 91 10.00 -14.03 -4.10
N THR A 92 11.17 -14.17 -4.71
CA THR A 92 11.81 -13.09 -5.47
C THR A 92 11.02 -12.75 -6.73
N ALA A 93 10.51 -13.75 -7.45
CA ALA A 93 9.63 -13.55 -8.60
C ALA A 93 8.34 -12.81 -8.19
N LYS A 94 7.67 -13.28 -7.14
CA LYS A 94 6.42 -12.68 -6.65
C LYS A 94 6.63 -11.27 -6.08
N ASN A 95 7.74 -11.04 -5.40
CA ASN A 95 8.14 -9.71 -4.93
C ASN A 95 8.33 -8.74 -6.09
N THR A 96 8.98 -9.18 -7.17
CA THR A 96 9.20 -8.34 -8.35
C THR A 96 7.88 -7.99 -9.04
N GLU A 97 6.98 -8.96 -9.18
CA GLU A 97 5.61 -8.75 -9.68
C GLU A 97 4.85 -7.72 -8.82
N LEU A 98 4.70 -7.98 -7.52
CA LEU A 98 3.91 -7.14 -6.61
C LEU A 98 4.48 -5.73 -6.45
N ARG A 99 5.81 -5.60 -6.37
CA ARG A 99 6.47 -4.29 -6.24
C ARG A 99 6.34 -3.46 -7.52
N THR A 100 6.40 -4.10 -8.69
CA THR A 100 6.35 -3.40 -9.98
C THR A 100 4.92 -3.03 -10.37
N VAL A 101 3.99 -3.97 -10.25
CA VAL A 101 2.61 -3.84 -10.74
C VAL A 101 1.70 -3.18 -9.71
N ARG A 102 1.96 -3.37 -8.41
CA ARG A 102 1.08 -2.91 -7.32
C ARG A 102 1.78 -2.01 -6.29
N GLY A 103 3.08 -1.78 -6.43
CA GLY A 103 3.85 -0.98 -5.47
C GLY A 103 3.97 -1.58 -4.08
N LEU A 104 3.68 -2.87 -3.90
CA LEU A 104 3.65 -3.52 -2.59
C LEU A 104 5.02 -4.09 -2.21
N ASP A 105 5.51 -3.71 -1.03
CA ASP A 105 6.67 -4.33 -0.38
C ASP A 105 6.20 -5.55 0.41
N ALA A 106 6.17 -6.71 -0.27
CA ALA A 106 5.44 -7.87 0.21
C ALA A 106 6.27 -8.88 1.00
N VAL A 107 7.60 -8.81 0.98
CA VAL A 107 8.45 -9.83 1.59
C VAL A 107 8.74 -9.48 3.05
N HIS A 108 8.42 -10.41 3.94
CA HIS A 108 8.62 -10.25 5.37
C HIS A 108 9.20 -11.52 5.99
N LEU A 109 10.00 -11.33 7.04
CA LEU A 109 10.24 -12.36 8.04
C LEU A 109 9.04 -12.37 8.99
N ALA A 110 8.30 -13.47 8.99
CA ALA A 110 7.29 -13.77 10.00
C ALA A 110 7.92 -14.49 11.19
N VAL A 111 7.48 -14.14 12.39
CA VAL A 111 7.87 -14.77 13.65
C VAL A 111 6.60 -15.08 14.44
N GLY A 112 6.42 -16.35 14.79
CA GLY A 112 5.18 -16.87 15.34
C GLY A 112 4.18 -17.21 14.22
N LEU A 113 3.65 -18.43 14.24
CA LEU A 113 2.53 -18.84 13.41
C LEU A 113 1.31 -19.04 14.31
N CYS A 114 0.30 -18.20 14.14
CA CYS A 114 -0.98 -18.32 14.81
C CYS A 114 -1.90 -19.25 14.01
N THR A 115 -2.63 -20.13 14.68
CA THR A 115 -3.69 -20.96 14.08
C THR A 115 -4.95 -20.85 14.90
N TRP A 116 -6.12 -20.85 14.26
CA TRP A 116 -7.42 -20.85 14.94
C TRP A 116 -8.50 -21.44 14.05
N ARG A 117 -9.69 -21.71 14.60
CA ARG A 117 -10.81 -22.26 13.86
C ARG A 117 -12.09 -21.46 14.10
N ILE A 118 -12.76 -21.03 13.03
CA ILE A 118 -14.04 -20.32 13.07
C ILE A 118 -15.00 -21.01 12.09
N GLY A 119 -16.21 -21.36 12.55
CA GLY A 119 -17.23 -21.95 11.68
C GLY A 119 -16.80 -23.26 10.99
N GLY A 120 -15.90 -24.03 11.61
CA GLY A 120 -15.35 -25.26 11.03
C GLY A 120 -14.22 -25.06 10.00
N VAL A 121 -13.81 -23.81 9.75
CA VAL A 121 -12.70 -23.48 8.84
C VAL A 121 -11.45 -23.19 9.67
N ASP A 122 -10.34 -23.85 9.30
CA ASP A 122 -9.04 -23.63 9.89
C ASP A 122 -8.31 -22.46 9.22
N TYR A 123 -7.74 -21.60 10.05
CA TYR A 123 -6.97 -20.43 9.63
C TYR A 123 -5.56 -20.49 10.21
N ALA A 124 -4.63 -19.86 9.48
CA ALA A 124 -3.27 -19.68 9.94
C ALA A 124 -2.72 -18.34 9.46
N ALA A 125 -1.98 -17.64 10.32
CA ALA A 125 -1.41 -16.35 9.98
C ALA A 125 -0.11 -16.07 10.73
N PRO A 126 0.80 -15.27 10.15
CA PRO A 126 1.99 -14.81 10.86
C PRO A 126 1.59 -13.91 12.03
N MET A 127 2.28 -14.05 13.16
CA MET A 127 2.11 -13.19 14.33
C MET A 127 2.81 -11.85 14.12
N LEU A 128 4.15 -11.84 14.20
CA LEU A 128 4.96 -10.66 13.96
C LEU A 128 5.52 -10.69 12.55
N LEU A 129 5.62 -9.52 11.93
CA LEU A 129 6.21 -9.33 10.62
C LEU A 129 7.33 -8.31 10.71
N ARG A 130 8.47 -8.60 10.07
CA ARG A 130 9.54 -7.63 9.85
C ARG A 130 9.87 -7.57 8.37
N PRO A 131 9.87 -6.37 7.77
CA PRO A 131 10.17 -6.23 6.36
C PRO A 131 11.56 -6.79 5.99
N LEU A 132 11.64 -7.48 4.85
CA LEU A 132 12.86 -8.15 4.38
C LEU A 132 13.08 -7.86 2.89
N ALA A 133 14.29 -7.41 2.58
CA ALA A 133 14.78 -7.36 1.21
C ALA A 133 15.40 -8.71 0.82
N ILE A 134 14.97 -9.25 -0.31
CA ILE A 134 15.54 -10.44 -0.92
C ILE A 134 15.94 -10.13 -2.37
N ARG A 135 17.14 -10.51 -2.76
CA ARG A 135 17.61 -10.40 -4.14
C ARG A 135 18.49 -11.58 -4.53
N ARG A 136 18.48 -11.92 -5.81
CA ARG A 136 19.38 -12.90 -6.37
C ARG A 136 20.82 -12.36 -6.36
N HIS A 137 21.76 -13.20 -5.97
CA HIS A 137 23.19 -12.91 -5.92
C HIS A 137 23.95 -14.09 -6.54
N TYR A 138 24.26 -14.00 -7.83
CA TYR A 138 24.77 -15.10 -8.65
C TYR A 138 23.85 -16.35 -8.60
N ALA A 139 24.37 -17.47 -8.08
CA ALA A 139 23.64 -18.73 -7.90
C ALA A 139 22.96 -18.84 -6.52
N ASP A 140 22.99 -17.77 -5.72
CA ASP A 140 22.44 -17.73 -4.37
C ASP A 140 21.48 -16.55 -4.16
N TYR A 141 21.00 -16.39 -2.93
CA TYR A 141 20.11 -15.31 -2.52
C TYR A 141 20.70 -14.52 -1.36
N GLU A 142 20.64 -13.19 -1.44
CA GLU A 142 20.97 -12.32 -0.33
C GLU A 142 19.69 -11.84 0.35
N LEU A 143 19.64 -11.97 1.68
CA LEU A 143 18.54 -11.56 2.54
C LEU A 143 19.01 -10.46 3.49
N LYS A 144 18.19 -9.43 3.67
CA LYS A 144 18.47 -8.31 4.57
C LYS A 144 17.19 -7.79 5.23
N LEU A 145 17.12 -7.87 6.55
CA LEU A 145 16.03 -7.28 7.33
C LEU A 145 16.13 -5.76 7.36
N HIS A 146 14.98 -5.10 7.34
CA HIS A 146 14.88 -3.65 7.52
C HIS A 146 13.72 -3.28 8.44
N GLY A 147 13.78 -2.07 9.00
CA GLY A 147 12.77 -1.60 9.95
C GLY A 147 12.70 -2.45 11.22
N GLN A 148 11.56 -2.35 11.90
CA GLN A 148 11.24 -3.04 13.15
C GLN A 148 10.16 -4.09 12.90
N PHE A 149 9.97 -5.00 13.87
CA PHE A 149 8.78 -5.86 13.88
C PHE A 149 7.51 -5.04 14.08
N PHE A 150 6.43 -5.48 13.45
CA PHE A 150 5.07 -5.05 13.73
C PHE A 150 4.16 -6.28 13.85
N LEU A 151 3.10 -6.17 14.64
CA LEU A 151 2.07 -7.21 14.74
C LEU A 151 1.25 -7.24 13.46
N ASN A 152 0.93 -8.43 12.95
CA ASN A 152 0.06 -8.60 11.81
C ASN A 152 -1.29 -7.90 12.07
N PRO A 153 -1.63 -6.84 11.29
CA PRO A 153 -2.84 -6.06 11.55
C PRO A 153 -4.14 -6.85 11.38
N GLU A 154 -4.14 -7.90 10.56
CA GLU A 154 -5.31 -8.77 10.44
C GLU A 154 -5.54 -9.62 11.69
N LEU A 155 -4.49 -10.04 12.40
CA LEU A 155 -4.65 -10.74 13.68
C LEU A 155 -5.28 -9.84 14.74
N VAL A 156 -4.91 -8.55 14.78
CA VAL A 156 -5.51 -7.57 15.70
C VAL A 156 -7.00 -7.41 15.42
N ARG A 157 -7.38 -7.33 14.15
CA ARG A 157 -8.79 -7.27 13.73
C ARG A 157 -9.54 -8.54 14.10
N ILE A 158 -9.01 -9.71 13.76
CA ILE A 158 -9.66 -10.99 14.05
C ILE A 158 -9.82 -11.20 15.56
N ALA A 159 -8.79 -10.88 16.35
CA ALA A 159 -8.86 -10.93 17.81
C ALA A 159 -10.00 -10.07 18.36
N ARG A 160 -10.15 -8.85 17.85
CA ARG A 160 -11.23 -7.93 18.26
C ARG A 160 -12.60 -8.42 17.79
N ASP A 161 -12.76 -8.65 16.49
CA ASP A 161 -14.05 -8.78 15.83
C ASP A 161 -14.66 -10.18 16.04
N HIS A 162 -13.83 -11.23 16.16
CA HIS A 162 -14.30 -12.60 16.34
C HIS A 162 -14.13 -13.14 17.76
N PHE A 163 -13.18 -12.63 18.53
CA PHE A 163 -12.89 -13.15 19.88
C PHE A 163 -13.11 -12.12 21.00
N GLY A 164 -13.41 -10.85 20.68
CA GLY A 164 -13.60 -9.80 21.68
C GLY A 164 -12.32 -9.41 22.42
N ILE A 165 -11.14 -9.76 21.90
CA ILE A 165 -9.84 -9.54 22.53
C ILE A 165 -9.20 -8.28 21.95
N SER A 166 -8.91 -7.30 22.81
CA SER A 166 -8.16 -6.10 22.43
C SER A 166 -6.66 -6.31 22.64
N ILE A 167 -5.88 -6.11 21.58
CA ILE A 167 -4.41 -6.25 21.60
C ILE A 167 -3.78 -4.89 21.30
N ASP A 168 -2.84 -4.47 22.15
CA ASP A 168 -1.95 -3.34 21.89
C ASP A 168 -0.80 -3.82 20.98
N ASP A 169 -0.88 -3.44 19.71
CA ASP A 169 0.02 -3.88 18.65
C ASP A 169 1.45 -3.36 18.85
N ALA A 170 1.60 -2.09 19.19
CA ALA A 170 2.88 -1.45 19.44
C ALA A 170 3.58 -2.05 20.65
N ARG A 171 2.85 -2.25 21.76
CA ARG A 171 3.39 -2.87 22.97
C ARG A 171 3.81 -4.33 22.72
N LEU A 172 3.00 -5.11 22.02
CA LEU A 172 3.33 -6.50 21.72
C LEU A 172 4.53 -6.60 20.78
N ALA A 173 4.61 -5.77 19.75
CA ALA A 173 5.76 -5.74 18.85
C ALA A 173 7.05 -5.32 19.56
N ALA A 174 6.98 -4.41 20.53
CA ALA A 174 8.14 -4.00 21.33
C ALA A 174 8.72 -5.16 22.17
N LEU A 175 7.88 -6.09 22.64
CA LEU A 175 8.30 -7.27 23.39
C LEU A 175 9.13 -8.27 22.58
N ALA A 176 9.19 -8.12 21.25
CA ALA A 176 10.07 -8.90 20.39
C ALA A 176 11.56 -8.54 20.56
N TYR A 177 11.87 -7.52 21.35
CA TYR A 177 13.21 -7.06 21.67
C TYR A 177 13.44 -7.04 23.19
N GLN A 178 14.58 -7.54 23.61
CA GLN A 178 15.10 -7.45 24.98
C GLN A 178 16.48 -6.82 24.95
N ASN A 179 16.67 -5.67 25.61
CA ASN A 179 17.93 -4.91 25.61
C ASN A 179 18.50 -4.65 24.19
N GLY A 180 17.63 -4.38 23.22
CA GLY A 180 18.00 -4.17 21.82
C GLY A 180 18.34 -5.44 21.02
N VAL A 181 18.32 -6.61 21.66
CA VAL A 181 18.51 -7.92 21.03
C VAL A 181 17.14 -8.51 20.71
N PHE A 182 16.99 -9.12 19.55
CA PHE A 182 15.77 -9.82 19.20
C PHE A 182 15.57 -11.05 20.10
N ALA A 183 14.42 -11.09 20.76
CA ALA A 183 13.98 -12.15 21.63
C ALA A 183 12.45 -12.26 21.49
N PRO A 184 11.92 -13.17 20.66
CA PRO A 184 10.49 -13.18 20.32
C PRO A 184 9.62 -13.84 21.39
N GLN A 185 10.21 -14.62 22.29
CA GLN A 185 9.50 -15.42 23.28
C GLN A 185 8.52 -14.61 24.16
N PRO A 186 8.89 -13.42 24.70
CA PRO A 186 7.97 -12.63 25.51
C PRO A 186 6.73 -12.15 24.74
N ALA A 187 6.89 -11.81 23.46
CA ALA A 187 5.78 -11.42 22.60
C ALA A 187 4.84 -12.61 22.32
N ILE A 188 5.42 -13.80 22.09
CA ILE A 188 4.67 -15.06 21.89
C ILE A 188 3.87 -15.39 23.15
N ASP A 189 4.50 -15.33 24.32
CA ASP A 189 3.86 -15.68 25.59
C ASP A 189 2.76 -14.68 25.97
N MET A 190 2.97 -13.39 25.71
CA MET A 190 1.93 -12.37 25.86
C MET A 190 0.71 -12.66 24.96
N LEU A 191 0.94 -13.01 23.69
CA LEU A 191 -0.19 -13.32 22.79
C LEU A 191 -0.93 -14.57 23.25
N ARG A 192 -0.21 -15.63 23.64
CA ARG A 192 -0.81 -16.87 24.18
C ARG A 192 -1.64 -16.60 25.43
N ALA A 193 -1.16 -15.75 26.32
CA ALA A 193 -1.91 -15.35 27.51
C ALA A 193 -3.20 -14.59 27.13
N ALA A 194 -3.09 -13.65 26.18
CA ALA A 194 -4.22 -12.86 25.70
C ALA A 194 -5.29 -13.69 24.98
N THR A 195 -4.89 -14.78 24.31
CA THR A 195 -5.79 -15.67 23.57
C THR A 195 -6.11 -16.98 24.30
N SER A 196 -5.76 -17.09 25.58
CA SER A 196 -5.93 -18.30 26.39
C SER A 196 -7.39 -18.76 26.54
N SER A 197 -8.36 -17.85 26.40
CA SER A 197 -9.80 -18.15 26.43
C SER A 197 -10.35 -18.72 25.12
N VAL A 198 -9.53 -18.85 24.07
CA VAL A 198 -9.94 -19.35 22.76
C VAL A 198 -9.34 -20.73 22.54
N ASP A 199 -10.12 -21.78 22.80
CA ASP A 199 -9.67 -23.18 22.77
C ASP A 199 -8.99 -23.62 21.47
N THR A 200 -9.38 -23.02 20.34
CA THR A 200 -8.83 -23.35 19.02
C THR A 200 -7.60 -22.53 18.65
N PHE A 201 -7.30 -21.47 19.41
CA PHE A 201 -6.21 -20.55 19.10
C PHE A 201 -4.88 -21.10 19.61
N SER A 202 -3.88 -21.20 18.74
CA SER A 202 -2.54 -21.62 19.10
C SER A 202 -1.49 -20.70 18.48
N VAL A 203 -0.35 -20.55 19.15
CA VAL A 203 0.80 -19.79 18.65
C VAL A 203 2.03 -20.68 18.65
N GLN A 204 2.57 -20.97 17.48
CA GLN A 204 3.77 -21.80 17.30
C GLN A 204 5.01 -20.91 17.10
N PRO A 205 6.14 -21.17 17.78
CA PRO A 205 7.36 -20.35 17.68
C PRO A 205 8.13 -20.68 16.39
N ARG A 206 7.59 -20.31 15.23
CA ARG A 206 8.19 -20.53 13.91
C ARG A 206 8.69 -19.24 13.30
N MET A 207 9.78 -19.32 12.54
CA MET A 207 10.32 -18.21 11.77
C MET A 207 10.33 -18.55 10.29
N MET A 208 9.69 -17.73 9.46
CA MET A 208 9.58 -17.99 8.03
C MET A 208 9.70 -16.72 7.21
N VAL A 209 10.40 -16.80 6.09
CA VAL A 209 10.42 -15.71 5.09
C VAL A 209 9.48 -16.09 3.97
N SER A 210 8.51 -15.22 3.68
CA SER A 210 7.59 -15.40 2.57
C SER A 210 7.04 -14.05 2.08
N THR A 211 6.17 -14.11 1.09
CA THR A 211 5.36 -13.00 0.60
C THR A 211 4.12 -12.88 1.47
N PHE A 212 4.12 -11.90 2.38
CA PHE A 212 3.02 -11.54 3.25
C PHE A 212 2.46 -10.19 2.81
N ALA A 213 1.53 -10.22 1.84
CA ALA A 213 0.82 -9.04 1.38
C ALA A 213 -0.66 -9.36 1.17
N ASP A 214 -1.51 -8.48 1.69
CA ASP A 214 -2.93 -8.42 1.36
C ASP A 214 -3.12 -7.43 0.20
N VAL A 215 -3.96 -7.80 -0.77
CA VAL A 215 -4.30 -6.94 -1.91
C VAL A 215 -5.77 -6.53 -1.81
N GLY A 216 -6.66 -7.51 -1.64
CA GLY A 216 -8.10 -7.29 -1.72
C GLY A 216 -8.77 -6.90 -0.41
N THR A 217 -8.36 -7.46 0.74
CA THR A 217 -9.15 -7.33 1.98
C THR A 217 -9.21 -5.88 2.46
N ALA A 218 -8.09 -5.14 2.41
CA ALA A 218 -8.07 -3.71 2.68
C ALA A 218 -8.95 -2.90 1.72
N MET A 219 -8.85 -3.17 0.41
CA MET A 219 -9.66 -2.47 -0.61
C MET A 219 -11.17 -2.72 -0.42
N ALA A 220 -11.56 -3.96 -0.10
CA ALA A 220 -12.96 -4.31 0.15
C ALA A 220 -13.54 -3.59 1.37
N ARG A 221 -12.72 -3.42 2.42
CA ARG A 221 -13.10 -2.63 3.62
C ARG A 221 -13.21 -1.13 3.30
N ASP A 222 -12.25 -0.59 2.56
CA ASP A 222 -12.31 0.81 2.12
C ASP A 222 -13.54 1.06 1.23
N ALA A 223 -13.96 0.06 0.47
CA ALA A 223 -15.18 0.06 -0.34
C ALA A 223 -16.49 -0.15 0.46
N HIS A 224 -16.48 -0.12 1.79
CA HIS A 224 -17.72 -0.24 2.58
C HIS A 224 -18.73 0.84 2.21
N ASP A 225 -18.28 2.07 1.95
CA ASP A 225 -19.07 3.17 1.42
C ASP A 225 -18.54 3.61 0.05
N LEU A 226 -19.41 3.48 -0.96
CA LEU A 226 -19.15 3.86 -2.35
C LEU A 226 -20.20 4.86 -2.85
N ASP A 227 -20.91 5.53 -1.94
CA ASP A 227 -21.87 6.57 -2.32
C ASP A 227 -21.17 7.87 -2.71
N HIS A 228 -20.74 7.92 -3.97
CA HIS A 228 -20.05 9.09 -4.51
C HIS A 228 -20.64 9.45 -5.89
N PRO A 229 -20.92 10.73 -6.18
CA PRO A 229 -21.57 11.13 -7.43
C PRO A 229 -20.89 10.62 -8.70
N MET A 230 -19.54 10.62 -8.75
CA MET A 230 -18.80 10.06 -9.88
C MET A 230 -19.00 8.55 -10.02
N LEU A 231 -18.98 7.80 -8.92
CA LEU A 231 -19.17 6.34 -8.95
C LEU A 231 -20.60 5.99 -9.32
N ASN A 232 -21.57 6.77 -8.84
CA ASN A 232 -22.98 6.63 -9.15
C ASN A 232 -23.26 6.91 -10.63
N ALA A 233 -22.67 7.98 -11.18
CA ALA A 233 -22.75 8.31 -12.59
C ALA A 233 -22.21 7.17 -13.48
N LEU A 234 -21.05 6.61 -13.12
CA LEU A 234 -20.46 5.45 -13.80
C LEU A 234 -21.33 4.19 -13.68
N ALA A 235 -22.00 4.02 -12.53
CA ALA A 235 -22.95 2.95 -12.28
C ALA A 235 -24.35 3.19 -12.91
N GLY A 236 -24.53 4.26 -13.70
CA GLY A 236 -25.75 4.52 -14.45
C GLY A 236 -26.79 5.42 -13.77
N HIS A 237 -26.47 6.05 -12.62
CA HIS A 237 -27.37 6.99 -11.96
C HIS A 237 -27.54 8.28 -12.79
N ALA A 238 -28.73 8.49 -13.36
CA ALA A 238 -28.98 9.54 -14.35
C ALA A 238 -28.69 10.96 -13.85
N ALA A 239 -29.22 11.34 -12.67
CA ALA A 239 -29.03 12.68 -12.12
C ALA A 239 -27.57 12.96 -11.74
N ASP A 240 -26.83 11.94 -11.31
CA ASP A 240 -25.41 12.10 -11.00
C ASP A 240 -24.59 12.19 -12.29
N ARG A 241 -24.97 11.44 -13.33
CA ARG A 241 -24.36 11.53 -14.67
C ARG A 241 -24.57 12.91 -15.27
N GLU A 242 -25.76 13.48 -15.17
CA GLU A 242 -26.03 14.85 -15.60
C GLU A 242 -25.19 15.86 -14.82
N ARG A 243 -25.15 15.75 -13.49
CA ARG A 243 -24.35 16.64 -12.64
C ARG A 243 -22.85 16.60 -12.97
N VAL A 244 -22.30 15.42 -13.19
CA VAL A 244 -20.87 15.23 -13.50
C VAL A 244 -20.54 15.64 -14.94
N SER A 245 -21.48 15.49 -15.87
CA SER A 245 -21.28 15.84 -17.29
C SER A 245 -21.64 17.29 -17.60
N ALA A 246 -22.22 18.02 -16.65
CA ALA A 246 -22.59 19.41 -16.82
C ALA A 246 -21.33 20.21 -17.19
N PRO A 247 -21.36 20.98 -18.30
CA PRO A 247 -20.21 21.74 -18.73
C PRO A 247 -19.87 22.79 -17.66
N GLY A 248 -18.68 22.68 -17.10
CA GLY A 248 -18.12 23.72 -16.24
C GLY A 248 -17.74 24.97 -17.05
N PRO A 249 -17.41 26.09 -16.37
CA PRO A 249 -16.96 27.30 -17.05
C PRO A 249 -15.76 26.99 -17.93
N GLN A 250 -15.85 27.29 -19.23
CA GLN A 250 -14.72 27.08 -20.12
C GLN A 250 -13.63 28.12 -19.79
N PRO A 251 -12.46 27.71 -19.29
CA PRO A 251 -11.42 28.67 -18.95
C PRO A 251 -10.91 29.33 -20.24
N SER A 252 -10.93 30.66 -20.30
CA SER A 252 -10.16 31.40 -21.31
C SER A 252 -8.76 31.63 -20.74
N ALA A 253 -7.82 30.75 -21.07
CA ALA A 253 -6.41 31.01 -20.84
C ALA A 253 -5.85 31.75 -22.06
N ALA A 254 -5.17 32.88 -21.84
CA ALA A 254 -4.33 33.48 -22.87
C ALA A 254 -3.18 32.51 -23.19
N GLY A 255 -2.75 32.44 -24.45
CA GLY A 255 -1.66 31.56 -24.84
C GLY A 255 -0.34 31.93 -24.12
N PRO A 256 0.64 31.01 -24.08
CA PRO A 256 1.95 31.27 -23.48
C PRO A 256 2.62 32.55 -23.99
N ASP A 257 2.43 32.85 -25.28
CA ASP A 257 3.01 34.01 -25.95
C ASP A 257 2.27 35.34 -25.66
N ASP A 258 1.02 35.25 -25.18
CA ASP A 258 0.14 36.40 -24.96
C ASP A 258 0.10 36.86 -23.49
N ARG A 259 0.85 36.19 -22.60
CA ARG A 259 0.87 36.47 -21.16
C ARG A 259 2.20 37.09 -20.70
N ALA A 260 2.13 37.98 -19.71
CA ALA A 260 3.33 38.59 -19.16
C ALA A 260 4.21 37.52 -18.48
N PRO A 261 5.54 37.55 -18.64
CA PRO A 261 6.43 36.53 -18.04
C PRO A 261 6.26 36.37 -16.52
N ALA A 262 5.97 37.46 -15.81
CA ALA A 262 5.72 37.44 -14.36
C ALA A 262 4.42 36.70 -13.96
N SER A 263 3.52 36.44 -14.91
CA SER A 263 2.33 35.62 -14.69
C SER A 263 2.59 34.13 -14.89
N ASP A 264 3.79 33.76 -15.37
CA ASP A 264 4.18 32.37 -15.51
C ASP A 264 4.65 31.77 -14.19
N ASN A 265 3.83 30.86 -13.67
CA ASN A 265 4.02 30.21 -12.39
C ASN A 265 4.11 28.68 -12.53
N LEU A 266 4.24 28.18 -13.76
CA LEU A 266 4.40 26.76 -13.99
C LEU A 266 5.75 26.29 -13.43
N LEU A 267 5.76 25.08 -12.86
CA LEU A 267 6.97 24.50 -12.25
C LEU A 267 7.97 24.00 -13.31
N LEU A 268 7.44 23.66 -14.48
CA LEU A 268 8.15 23.19 -15.65
C LEU A 268 7.53 23.86 -16.87
N ASP A 269 8.29 23.99 -17.94
CA ASP A 269 7.77 24.48 -19.22
C ASP A 269 6.51 23.70 -19.64
N ALA A 270 5.64 24.30 -20.44
CA ALA A 270 4.47 23.62 -20.98
C ALA A 270 4.22 24.12 -22.40
N ASP A 271 3.78 23.21 -23.27
CA ASP A 271 3.21 23.61 -24.55
C ASP A 271 1.75 24.07 -24.38
N ASN A 272 1.16 24.61 -25.44
CA ASN A 272 -0.20 25.13 -25.42
C ASN A 272 -1.24 24.05 -25.05
N ASP A 273 -1.06 22.80 -25.52
CA ASP A 273 -2.00 21.72 -25.20
C ASP A 273 -1.96 21.36 -23.71
N GLN A 274 -0.77 21.34 -23.12
CA GLN A 274 -0.57 21.14 -21.69
C GLN A 274 -1.16 22.29 -20.88
N GLU A 275 -0.96 23.55 -21.29
CA GLU A 275 -1.55 24.71 -20.63
C GLU A 275 -3.08 24.70 -20.67
N GLN A 276 -3.69 24.28 -21.77
CA GLN A 276 -5.15 24.12 -21.85
C GLN A 276 -5.67 23.05 -20.88
N VAL A 277 -4.93 21.94 -20.71
CA VAL A 277 -5.24 20.92 -19.70
C VAL A 277 -5.14 21.53 -18.31
N LEU A 278 -4.08 22.27 -18.00
CA LEU A 278 -3.85 22.91 -16.71
C LEU A 278 -4.93 23.94 -16.38
N ALA A 279 -5.36 24.74 -17.36
CA ALA A 279 -6.43 25.71 -17.21
C ALA A 279 -7.75 25.04 -16.80
N ARG A 280 -8.08 23.87 -17.39
CA ARG A 280 -9.26 23.08 -17.01
C ARG A 280 -9.14 22.51 -15.60
N ILE A 281 -7.95 22.05 -15.20
CA ILE A 281 -7.69 21.57 -13.83
C ILE A 281 -7.86 22.71 -12.83
N ALA A 282 -7.31 23.90 -13.13
CA ALA A 282 -7.45 25.09 -12.29
C ALA A 282 -8.91 25.56 -12.16
N ALA A 283 -9.71 25.40 -13.22
CA ALA A 283 -11.16 25.63 -13.20
C ALA A 283 -11.95 24.57 -12.41
N GLY A 284 -11.30 23.52 -11.92
CA GLY A 284 -11.92 22.45 -11.11
C GLY A 284 -12.56 21.33 -11.94
N HIS A 285 -12.25 21.22 -13.23
CA HIS A 285 -12.82 20.16 -14.07
C HIS A 285 -12.21 18.79 -13.76
N SER A 286 -13.07 17.77 -13.73
CA SER A 286 -12.64 16.36 -13.77
C SER A 286 -12.44 15.94 -15.23
N LEU A 287 -11.24 15.45 -15.59
CA LEU A 287 -10.90 15.16 -16.97
C LEU A 287 -9.93 13.99 -17.10
N THR A 288 -9.96 13.35 -18.26
CA THR A 288 -9.01 12.31 -18.67
C THR A 288 -8.09 12.88 -19.74
N VAL A 289 -6.78 12.78 -19.53
CA VAL A 289 -5.77 13.21 -20.52
C VAL A 289 -5.13 11.97 -21.13
N SER A 290 -5.23 11.85 -22.45
CA SER A 290 -4.53 10.81 -23.21
C SER A 290 -3.23 11.39 -23.75
N THR A 291 -2.10 10.85 -23.32
CA THR A 291 -0.76 11.29 -23.73
C THR A 291 -0.06 10.20 -24.52
N LEU A 292 0.59 10.55 -25.64
CA LEU A 292 1.50 9.64 -26.33
C LEU A 292 2.84 9.56 -25.55
N PRO A 293 3.59 8.45 -25.68
CA PRO A 293 4.93 8.39 -25.12
C PRO A 293 5.80 9.56 -25.60
N GLY A 294 6.43 10.28 -24.67
CA GLY A 294 7.29 11.43 -24.98
C GLY A 294 6.62 12.80 -24.96
N THR A 295 5.29 12.92 -24.88
CA THR A 295 4.57 14.22 -24.89
C THR A 295 4.58 14.95 -23.54
N GLY A 296 5.51 14.63 -22.64
CA GLY A 296 5.62 15.31 -21.35
C GLY A 296 4.47 15.04 -20.36
N GLY A 297 3.76 13.92 -20.43
CA GLY A 297 2.63 13.66 -19.51
C GLY A 297 2.97 13.78 -18.01
N THR A 298 4.17 13.33 -17.59
CA THR A 298 4.63 13.56 -16.20
C THR A 298 4.86 15.03 -15.89
N GLN A 299 5.30 15.83 -16.86
CA GLN A 299 5.51 17.27 -16.71
C GLN A 299 4.18 18.01 -16.56
N THR A 300 3.15 17.64 -17.33
CA THR A 300 1.78 18.11 -17.12
C THR A 300 1.26 17.79 -15.71
N VAL A 301 1.52 16.57 -15.21
CA VAL A 301 1.15 16.18 -13.84
C VAL A 301 1.86 17.04 -12.79
N ILE A 302 3.15 17.30 -12.95
CA ILE A 302 3.92 18.15 -12.02
C ILE A 302 3.36 19.57 -11.98
N ASN A 303 3.10 20.16 -13.16
CA ASN A 303 2.48 21.49 -13.25
C ASN A 303 1.08 21.52 -12.63
N ALA A 304 0.27 20.48 -12.83
CA ALA A 304 -1.05 20.38 -12.21
C ALA A 304 -0.98 20.32 -10.68
N ILE A 305 -0.02 19.56 -10.12
CA ILE A 305 0.23 19.53 -8.67
C ILE A 305 0.65 20.92 -8.19
N GLY A 306 1.57 21.58 -8.89
CA GLY A 306 2.03 22.93 -8.57
C GLY A 306 0.88 23.93 -8.50
N GLU A 307 0.04 23.97 -9.53
CA GLU A 307 -1.12 24.86 -9.62
C GLU A 307 -2.14 24.61 -8.51
N LEU A 308 -2.50 23.34 -8.25
CA LEU A 308 -3.45 23.00 -7.20
C LEU A 308 -2.92 23.36 -5.80
N VAL A 309 -1.64 23.09 -5.54
CA VAL A 309 -1.02 23.45 -4.25
C VAL A 309 -0.90 24.97 -4.09
N ARG A 310 -0.57 25.70 -5.17
CA ARG A 310 -0.55 27.16 -5.18
C ARG A 310 -1.92 27.75 -4.86
N ALA A 311 -3.00 27.09 -5.31
CA ALA A 311 -4.38 27.40 -4.95
C ALA A 311 -4.80 26.92 -3.54
N GLY A 312 -3.85 26.47 -2.71
CA GLY A 312 -4.08 26.03 -1.33
C GLY A 312 -4.76 24.66 -1.21
N LYS A 313 -4.80 23.85 -2.27
CA LYS A 313 -5.42 22.53 -2.26
C LYS A 313 -4.46 21.45 -1.75
N ARG A 314 -5.04 20.40 -1.16
CA ARG A 314 -4.33 19.15 -0.86
C ARG A 314 -4.46 18.22 -2.06
N VAL A 315 -3.34 17.73 -2.57
CA VAL A 315 -3.29 16.89 -3.77
C VAL A 315 -2.89 15.47 -3.40
N LEU A 316 -3.70 14.48 -3.79
CA LEU A 316 -3.37 13.06 -3.70
C LEU A 316 -3.05 12.53 -5.09
N VAL A 317 -1.80 12.09 -5.28
CA VAL A 317 -1.36 11.44 -6.53
C VAL A 317 -1.39 9.93 -6.32
N VAL A 318 -2.21 9.24 -7.13
CA VAL A 318 -2.36 7.79 -7.07
C VAL A 318 -1.88 7.18 -8.38
N SER A 319 -1.12 6.09 -8.30
CA SER A 319 -0.73 5.28 -9.44
C SER A 319 -0.57 3.83 -9.00
N PRO A 320 -1.01 2.85 -9.83
CA PRO A 320 -0.77 1.44 -9.53
C PRO A 320 0.72 1.08 -9.65
N ARG A 321 1.49 1.82 -10.46
CA ARG A 321 2.91 1.58 -10.72
C ARG A 321 3.78 2.46 -9.83
N ARG A 322 4.67 1.81 -9.08
CA ARG A 322 5.67 2.49 -8.23
C ARG A 322 6.61 3.39 -9.03
N SER A 323 7.04 2.94 -10.21
CA SER A 323 7.93 3.72 -11.09
C SER A 323 7.33 5.05 -11.51
N THR A 324 6.01 5.14 -11.70
CA THR A 324 5.33 6.40 -12.00
C THR A 324 5.43 7.38 -10.83
N LEU A 325 5.19 6.91 -9.60
CA LEU A 325 5.30 7.74 -8.39
C LEU A 325 6.75 8.16 -8.13
N ASP A 326 7.70 7.26 -8.35
CA ASP A 326 9.13 7.56 -8.26
C ASP A 326 9.55 8.59 -9.32
N GLY A 327 8.99 8.52 -10.54
CA GLY A 327 9.20 9.52 -11.59
C GLY A 327 8.69 10.91 -11.22
N VAL A 328 7.52 11.00 -10.59
CA VAL A 328 6.98 12.27 -10.05
C VAL A 328 7.93 12.85 -8.99
N ARG A 329 8.36 12.02 -8.02
CA ARG A 329 9.33 12.42 -6.99
C ARG A 329 10.65 12.89 -7.58
N HIS A 330 11.16 12.16 -8.58
CA HIS A 330 12.41 12.50 -9.24
C HIS A 330 12.33 13.84 -9.95
N ARG A 331 11.23 14.12 -10.68
CA ARG A 331 11.03 15.43 -11.32
C ARG A 331 10.90 16.56 -10.32
N LEU A 332 10.13 16.40 -9.24
CA LEU A 332 10.06 17.39 -8.16
C LEU A 332 11.44 17.67 -7.56
N SER A 333 12.24 16.63 -7.31
CA SER A 333 13.60 16.80 -6.81
C SER A 333 14.51 17.52 -7.81
N GLY A 334 14.34 17.28 -9.11
CA GLY A 334 15.10 17.94 -10.18
C GLY A 334 14.92 19.45 -10.23
N ILE A 335 13.79 19.96 -9.71
CA ILE A 335 13.48 21.40 -9.60
C ILE A 335 13.58 21.93 -8.15
N GLY A 336 14.22 21.19 -7.24
CA GLY A 336 14.43 21.64 -5.84
C GLY A 336 13.18 21.55 -4.93
N LEU A 337 12.18 20.76 -5.33
CA LEU A 337 10.93 20.52 -4.61
C LEU A 337 10.85 19.08 -4.05
N ASP A 338 11.96 18.50 -3.65
CA ASP A 338 12.07 17.14 -3.09
C ASP A 338 11.17 16.91 -1.85
N GLY A 339 10.94 17.95 -1.05
CA GLY A 339 10.05 17.95 0.12
C GLY A 339 8.55 18.14 -0.19
N PHE A 340 8.18 18.30 -1.47
CA PHE A 340 6.81 18.66 -1.85
C PHE A 340 5.84 17.47 -1.86
N ALA A 341 6.36 16.24 -1.92
CA ALA A 341 5.56 15.02 -1.94
C ALA A 341 5.88 14.11 -0.74
N VAL A 342 4.83 13.68 -0.03
CA VAL A 342 4.91 12.74 1.10
C VAL A 342 4.22 11.42 0.70
N SER A 343 4.80 10.28 1.06
CA SER A 343 4.20 8.95 0.83
C SER A 343 3.74 8.35 2.15
N PRO A 344 2.58 7.65 2.18
CA PRO A 344 2.13 6.89 3.34
C PRO A 344 3.18 5.91 3.90
N ALA A 345 4.01 5.32 3.02
CA ALA A 345 5.05 4.36 3.42
C ALA A 345 6.26 5.01 4.12
N SER A 346 6.42 6.33 4.00
CA SER A 346 7.61 7.05 4.48
C SER A 346 7.28 8.39 5.14
N VAL A 347 6.05 8.56 5.65
CA VAL A 347 5.51 9.83 6.18
C VAL A 347 6.52 10.56 7.06
N ARG A 348 7.01 9.92 8.14
CA ARG A 348 7.95 10.55 9.07
C ARG A 348 9.22 11.05 8.37
N ARG A 349 9.81 10.23 7.50
CA ARG A 349 11.06 10.58 6.80
C ARG A 349 10.83 11.72 5.83
N ASP A 350 9.74 11.65 5.06
CA ASP A 350 9.40 12.65 4.05
C ASP A 350 9.04 13.98 4.71
N LEU A 351 8.29 13.97 5.82
CA LEU A 351 7.99 15.18 6.60
C LEU A 351 9.24 15.85 7.17
N VAL A 352 10.16 15.07 7.76
CA VAL A 352 11.43 15.62 8.27
C VAL A 352 12.23 16.27 7.13
N ARG A 353 12.27 15.65 5.95
CA ARG A 353 12.91 16.23 4.76
C ARG A 353 12.20 17.51 4.31
N ALA A 354 10.87 17.51 4.27
CA ALA A 354 10.07 18.67 3.87
C ALA A 354 10.30 19.87 4.80
N ILE A 355 10.29 19.65 6.11
CA ILE A 355 10.59 20.68 7.11
C ILE A 355 12.02 21.21 6.92
N GLY A 356 13.01 20.32 6.87
CA GLY A 356 14.41 20.72 6.70
C GLY A 356 14.69 21.43 5.37
N ARG A 357 13.93 21.14 4.30
CA ARG A 357 13.99 21.87 3.04
C ARG A 357 13.43 23.28 3.19
N ASN A 358 12.26 23.42 3.80
CA ASN A 358 11.62 24.73 4.02
C ASN A 358 12.49 25.64 4.90
N GLU A 359 13.15 25.10 5.92
CA GLU A 359 14.08 25.85 6.77
C GLU A 359 15.32 26.35 6.02
N LYS A 360 15.76 25.61 5.00
CA LYS A 360 16.93 25.96 4.17
C LYS A 360 16.57 26.75 2.91
N ALA A 361 15.30 27.02 2.67
CA ALA A 361 14.86 27.73 1.48
C ALA A 361 15.39 29.16 1.51
N ALA A 362 16.26 29.50 0.56
CA ALA A 362 16.70 30.87 0.35
C ALA A 362 15.68 31.61 -0.51
N ALA A 363 15.46 32.89 -0.22
CA ALA A 363 14.73 33.75 -1.14
C ALA A 363 15.44 33.74 -2.51
N PRO A 364 14.70 33.56 -3.62
CA PRO A 364 15.31 33.61 -4.94
C PRO A 364 15.97 34.97 -5.14
N LYS A 365 17.22 34.96 -5.64
CA LYS A 365 17.89 36.19 -6.08
C LYS A 365 17.22 36.63 -7.37
N LEU A 366 16.20 37.47 -7.27
CA LEU A 366 15.62 38.16 -8.41
C LEU A 366 16.68 39.16 -8.91
N ALA A 367 17.16 38.95 -10.13
CA ALA A 367 18.12 39.82 -10.80
C ALA A 367 17.43 41.01 -11.46
#